data_AF-B4IED9-F1
#
_entry.id   AF-B4IED9-F1
#
_cell.length_a   1.000
_cell.length_b   1.000
_cell.length_c   1.000
_cell.angle_alpha   90.00
_cell.angle_beta   90.00
_cell.angle_gamma   90.00
#
_symmetry.space_group_name_H-M   'P 1'
#
loop_
_entity.id
_entity.type
_entity.pdbx_description
1 polymer ?
#
loop_
_entity_poly.entity_id
_entity_poly.type
_entity_poly.pdbx_seq_one_letter_code
_entity_poly.pdbx_strand_id
1 'polypeptide(L)'
;MVQRTLNKHRIADPEYEDLLSRIKSNSTRADSYGAGESALRPARSKNNEPFVTDRNSNNKNLQVTTNELRTAWQVTRRVSKDDWVEWLKRLSIGLLKESPSHALRACRSLAQEYDTLLRDLFNAAFISCWTELSPDLKNELTQSLIQALQVTDMPEITQTILNLAEFMEHCDRDPIPIETKLLGTRAMACRAYAKALRYKEEEFLLREDSQVFESLILINNKLQQREAAEGLLTRYRNAANELNVQGRWYEKLHNWDEALEHYERNLKTNSSDLEARLGHMRCLEALGDWSELSNVTKHEWETFGAEAKSRAGPLAAVAAWGLQDWEAMREYVRCIPEDTQDGSYYRAVLAVHHDDFETAQRLIDETRDLLDTELTSMAGESYERAYGAMVCVQMLAELEEVIQYKLISERREPLKTMWWEASSRRPATSRRLAKDHPGALAGGKTRTTTYTPG
;
A
#
# COMPACT_ATOMS: atom_id res chain seq x y z
N MET A 1 -0.01 48.50 14.93
CA MET A 1 0.81 49.02 16.04
C MET A 1 1.81 50.07 15.56
N VAL A 2 2.60 49.78 14.52
CA VAL A 2 3.63 50.68 13.93
C VAL A 2 3.10 52.05 13.46
N GLN A 3 1.95 52.11 12.77
CA GLN A 3 1.37 53.40 12.31
C GLN A 3 1.01 54.36 13.46
N ARG A 4 0.60 53.82 14.62
CA ARG A 4 0.25 54.65 15.79
C ARG A 4 1.50 55.31 16.39
N THR A 5 2.64 54.63 16.36
CA THR A 5 3.92 55.16 16.84
C THR A 5 4.50 56.19 15.87
N LEU A 6 4.42 55.96 14.56
CA LEU A 6 4.88 56.93 13.54
C LEU A 6 4.14 58.26 13.62
N ASN A 7 2.81 58.22 13.77
CA ASN A 7 1.99 59.42 13.93
C ASN A 7 2.28 60.16 15.24
N LYS A 8 2.58 59.43 16.32
CA LYS A 8 2.90 60.02 17.63
C LYS A 8 4.24 60.77 17.61
N HIS A 9 5.21 60.30 16.82
CA HIS A 9 6.54 60.88 16.71
C HIS A 9 6.74 61.75 15.46
N ARG A 10 5.70 61.95 14.63
CA ARG A 10 5.73 62.72 13.37
C ARG A 10 6.88 62.33 12.43
N ILE A 11 7.15 61.04 12.35
CA ILE A 11 8.17 60.50 11.44
C ILE A 11 7.47 60.23 10.11
N ALA A 12 7.71 61.10 9.12
CA ALA A 12 7.20 60.95 7.76
C ALA A 12 8.35 60.49 6.87
N ASP A 13 8.40 59.19 6.59
CA ASP A 13 9.32 58.61 5.61
C ASP A 13 8.54 58.32 4.31
N PRO A 14 8.90 58.96 3.19
CA PRO A 14 8.16 58.85 1.93
C PRO A 14 8.26 57.45 1.30
N GLU A 15 9.34 56.70 1.52
CA GLU A 15 9.46 55.33 0.99
C GLU A 15 8.57 54.36 1.78
N TYR A 16 8.50 54.55 3.10
CA TYR A 16 7.63 53.75 3.96
C TYR A 16 6.14 53.95 3.65
N GLU A 17 5.71 55.19 3.39
CA GLU A 17 4.31 55.45 2.99
C GLU A 17 3.97 54.90 1.59
N ASP A 18 4.90 55.00 0.63
CA ASP A 18 4.72 54.42 -0.72
C ASP A 18 4.61 52.88 -0.64
N LEU A 19 5.48 52.22 0.13
CA LEU A 19 5.42 50.77 0.36
C LEU A 19 4.13 50.34 1.07
N LEU A 20 3.66 51.09 2.07
CA LEU A 20 2.39 50.80 2.74
C LEU A 20 1.18 50.95 1.81
N SER A 21 1.20 51.95 0.93
CA SER A 21 0.16 52.14 -0.07
C SER A 21 0.14 51.00 -1.09
N ARG A 22 1.32 50.50 -1.48
CA ARG A 22 1.50 49.40 -2.45
C ARG A 22 1.18 48.02 -1.88
N ILE A 23 1.49 47.78 -0.61
CA ILE A 23 1.07 46.56 0.11
C ILE A 23 -0.46 46.52 0.23
N LYS A 24 -1.10 47.67 0.49
CA LYS A 24 -2.57 47.76 0.49
C LYS A 24 -3.19 47.57 -0.89
N SER A 25 -2.48 47.92 -1.96
CA SER A 25 -2.93 47.69 -3.35
C SER A 25 -2.53 46.32 -3.92
N ASN A 26 -1.95 45.43 -3.11
CA ASN A 26 -1.61 44.05 -3.46
C ASN A 26 -0.76 43.88 -4.74
N SER A 27 0.07 44.86 -5.09
CA SER A 27 0.98 44.78 -6.24
C SER A 27 2.44 44.65 -5.76
N THR A 28 2.85 43.40 -5.54
CA THR A 28 4.24 43.09 -5.21
C THR A 28 5.09 43.14 -6.47
N ARG A 29 6.07 44.05 -6.52
CA ARG A 29 6.99 44.20 -7.67
C ARG A 29 8.23 43.34 -7.43
N ALA A 30 8.36 42.24 -8.18
CA ALA A 30 9.68 41.82 -8.64
C ALA A 30 10.14 42.85 -9.69
N ASP A 31 11.45 43.08 -9.81
CA ASP A 31 12.11 44.03 -10.71
C ASP A 31 12.27 45.44 -10.14
N SER A 32 13.34 45.67 -9.38
CA SER A 32 14.04 46.96 -9.37
C SER A 32 15.49 46.82 -8.93
N TYR A 33 16.31 46.20 -9.77
CA TYR A 33 17.73 46.54 -9.88
C TYR A 33 17.96 47.01 -11.33
N GLY A 34 18.35 48.27 -11.51
CA GLY A 34 18.68 48.84 -12.82
C GLY A 34 18.00 50.18 -13.08
N ALA A 35 18.39 51.22 -12.34
CA ALA A 35 18.19 52.60 -12.77
C ALA A 35 19.30 52.95 -13.77
N GLY A 36 18.92 53.28 -15.00
CA GLY A 36 19.83 53.71 -16.07
C GLY A 36 19.07 54.16 -17.31
N GLU A 37 18.74 55.44 -17.34
CA GLU A 37 18.49 56.27 -18.52
C GLU A 37 17.23 56.01 -19.40
N SER A 38 16.25 56.88 -19.13
CA SER A 38 15.69 57.86 -20.09
C SER A 38 14.75 57.41 -21.22
N ALA A 39 13.53 57.97 -21.11
CA ALA A 39 12.64 58.42 -22.18
C ALA A 39 11.80 57.37 -22.93
N LEU A 40 10.50 57.29 -22.60
CA LEU A 40 9.40 57.87 -23.40
C LEU A 40 8.04 57.64 -22.72
N ARG A 41 7.14 58.61 -22.92
CA ARG A 41 5.81 58.78 -22.28
C ARG A 41 4.83 57.60 -22.50
N PRO A 42 3.88 57.36 -21.58
CA PRO A 42 2.88 56.31 -21.71
C PRO A 42 1.72 56.75 -22.62
N ALA A 43 1.49 56.04 -23.73
CA ALA A 43 0.22 56.11 -24.43
C ALA A 43 -0.81 55.27 -23.68
N ARG A 44 -1.89 55.92 -23.25
CA ARG A 44 -3.07 55.32 -22.59
C ARG A 44 -3.54 54.05 -23.32
N SER A 45 -3.41 52.90 -22.66
CA SER A 45 -4.13 51.69 -23.05
C SER A 45 -5.62 51.87 -22.72
N LYS A 46 -6.40 52.22 -23.74
CA LYS A 46 -7.82 51.88 -23.82
C LYS A 46 -7.88 50.57 -24.63
N ASN A 47 -8.06 49.45 -23.94
CA ASN A 47 -9.04 48.42 -24.25
C ASN A 47 -8.74 47.16 -23.43
N ASN A 48 -9.60 46.93 -22.43
CA ASN A 48 -9.87 45.62 -21.88
C ASN A 48 -10.64 44.83 -22.95
N GLU A 49 -9.92 44.24 -23.90
CA GLU A 49 -10.41 43.11 -24.67
C GLU A 49 -9.75 41.85 -24.09
N PRO A 50 -10.50 40.79 -23.75
CA PRO A 50 -9.88 39.52 -23.41
C PRO A 50 -8.99 39.10 -24.59
N PHE A 51 -7.81 38.58 -24.29
CA PHE A 51 -6.91 37.98 -25.27
C PHE A 51 -7.59 36.77 -25.90
N VAL A 52 -8.50 37.01 -26.85
CA VAL A 52 -8.94 36.01 -27.81
C VAL A 52 -7.72 35.77 -28.67
N THR A 53 -7.06 34.64 -28.45
CA THR A 53 -6.03 34.13 -29.34
C THR A 53 -6.55 34.23 -30.76
N ASP A 54 -5.86 35.02 -31.57
CA ASP A 54 -6.05 35.07 -33.01
C ASP A 54 -6.13 33.63 -33.53
N ARG A 55 -7.32 33.23 -34.01
CA ARG A 55 -7.59 31.89 -34.55
C ARG A 55 -6.83 31.60 -35.85
N ASN A 56 -5.89 32.47 -36.24
CA ASN A 56 -5.12 32.43 -37.47
C ASN A 56 -3.60 32.64 -37.29
N SER A 57 -3.03 32.35 -36.11
CA SER A 57 -1.64 31.86 -36.14
C SER A 57 -1.68 30.46 -36.74
N ASN A 58 -1.06 30.30 -37.90
CA ASN A 58 -0.75 29.01 -38.50
C ASN A 58 -0.01 28.13 -37.46
N ASN A 59 -0.77 27.42 -36.62
CA ASN A 59 -0.30 26.31 -35.79
C ASN A 59 0.03 25.14 -36.72
N LYS A 60 1.02 25.33 -37.59
CA LYS A 60 1.64 24.21 -38.28
C LYS A 60 2.36 23.43 -37.18
N ASN A 61 1.80 22.28 -36.82
CA ASN A 61 2.47 21.29 -35.99
C ASN A 61 3.92 21.15 -36.49
N LEU A 62 4.87 21.23 -35.57
CA LEU A 62 6.27 21.06 -35.92
C LEU A 62 6.47 19.63 -36.45
N GLN A 63 7.24 19.48 -37.53
CA GLN A 63 7.56 18.16 -38.06
C GLN A 63 8.39 17.37 -37.03
N VAL A 64 8.00 16.12 -36.82
CA VAL A 64 8.67 15.16 -35.93
C VAL A 64 9.85 14.56 -36.69
N THR A 65 11.06 14.69 -36.17
CA THR A 65 12.27 14.09 -36.75
C THR A 65 12.39 12.66 -36.26
N THR A 66 11.92 11.71 -37.07
CA THR A 66 11.79 10.30 -36.69
C THR A 66 13.12 9.59 -36.38
N ASN A 67 14.24 10.03 -36.95
CA ASN A 67 15.55 9.38 -36.77
C ASN A 67 16.16 9.61 -35.38
N GLU A 68 16.05 10.81 -34.82
CA GLU A 68 16.57 11.08 -33.46
C GLU A 68 15.69 10.40 -32.40
N LEU A 69 14.38 10.37 -32.63
CA LEU A 69 13.44 9.65 -31.77
C LEU A 69 13.74 8.15 -31.71
N ARG A 70 14.13 7.56 -32.85
CA ARG A 70 14.49 6.14 -32.93
C ARG A 70 15.71 5.78 -32.08
N THR A 71 16.69 6.69 -31.99
CA THR A 71 17.86 6.49 -31.11
C THR A 71 17.51 6.62 -29.62
N ALA A 72 16.47 7.39 -29.28
CA ALA A 72 16.07 7.63 -27.90
C ALA A 72 15.31 6.44 -27.28
N TRP A 73 14.51 5.71 -28.06
CA TRP A 73 13.76 4.56 -27.55
C TRP A 73 14.48 3.22 -27.64
N GLN A 74 15.54 3.09 -28.45
CA GLN A 74 16.26 1.83 -28.61
C GLN A 74 16.87 1.38 -27.28
N VAL A 75 16.50 0.18 -26.84
CA VAL A 75 16.99 -0.47 -25.62
C VAL A 75 18.37 -1.07 -25.92
N THR A 76 19.42 -0.26 -25.93
CA THR A 76 20.80 -0.77 -26.10
C THR A 76 21.49 -0.89 -24.75
N ARG A 77 21.89 -2.12 -24.37
CA ARG A 77 22.73 -2.46 -23.20
C ARG A 77 22.28 -1.83 -21.87
N ARG A 78 21.10 -2.21 -21.38
CA ARG A 78 20.61 -1.83 -20.04
C ARG A 78 20.74 -3.03 -19.10
N VAL A 79 21.58 -2.92 -18.06
CA VAL A 79 21.86 -4.03 -17.13
C VAL A 79 21.53 -3.65 -15.68
N SER A 80 21.61 -2.36 -15.34
CA SER A 80 21.36 -1.86 -13.98
C SER A 80 20.04 -1.09 -13.83
N LYS A 81 19.58 -0.92 -12.58
CA LYS A 81 18.43 -0.08 -12.19
C LYS A 81 18.57 1.36 -12.73
N ASP A 82 19.74 1.95 -12.57
CA ASP A 82 20.03 3.33 -12.99
C ASP A 82 20.01 3.49 -14.50
N ASP A 83 20.44 2.46 -15.25
CA ASP A 83 20.40 2.49 -16.70
C ASP A 83 18.96 2.63 -17.23
N TRP A 84 18.00 1.99 -16.59
CA TRP A 84 16.61 2.04 -17.00
C TRP A 84 15.92 3.36 -16.64
N VAL A 85 16.26 3.95 -15.48
CA VAL A 85 15.80 5.30 -15.12
C VAL A 85 16.35 6.32 -16.11
N GLU A 86 17.62 6.19 -16.46
CA GLU A 86 18.29 7.04 -17.45
C GLU A 86 17.73 6.83 -18.87
N TRP A 87 17.33 5.60 -19.22
CA TRP A 87 16.59 5.33 -20.46
C TRP A 87 15.26 6.10 -20.49
N LEU A 88 14.47 6.03 -19.43
CA LEU A 88 13.20 6.73 -19.34
C LEU A 88 13.40 8.24 -19.44
N LYS A 89 14.41 8.80 -18.76
CA LYS A 89 14.76 10.23 -18.88
C LYS A 89 15.12 10.62 -20.31
N ARG A 90 15.98 9.84 -20.98
CA ARG A 90 16.36 10.09 -22.38
C ARG A 90 15.15 10.00 -23.32
N LEU A 91 14.27 9.03 -23.10
CA LEU A 91 13.03 8.89 -23.85
C LEU A 91 12.13 10.12 -23.67
N SER A 92 11.89 10.56 -22.43
CA SER A 92 11.06 11.74 -22.12
C SER A 92 11.63 13.02 -22.73
N ILE A 93 12.96 13.23 -22.66
CA ILE A 93 13.61 14.39 -23.27
C ILE A 93 13.52 14.32 -24.80
N GLY A 94 13.69 13.13 -25.39
CA GLY A 94 13.52 12.89 -26.83
C GLY A 94 12.10 13.23 -27.29
N LEU A 95 11.08 12.81 -26.54
CA LEU A 95 9.68 13.13 -26.81
C LEU A 95 9.39 14.63 -26.73
N LEU A 96 9.96 15.35 -25.74
CA LEU A 96 9.79 16.80 -25.65
C LEU A 96 10.49 17.54 -26.80
N LYS A 97 11.66 17.07 -27.22
CA LYS A 97 12.41 17.67 -28.35
C LYS A 97 11.64 17.54 -29.65
N GLU A 98 11.08 16.36 -29.90
CA GLU A 98 10.39 16.04 -31.15
C GLU A 98 8.88 16.34 -31.13
N SER A 99 8.32 16.77 -29.99
CA SER A 99 6.89 17.07 -29.87
C SER A 99 6.44 18.10 -30.92
N PRO A 100 5.30 17.87 -31.62
CA PRO A 100 4.73 18.83 -32.57
C PRO A 100 4.20 20.11 -31.91
N SER A 101 3.97 20.08 -30.59
CA SER A 101 3.49 21.22 -29.81
C SER A 101 4.62 22.17 -29.43
N HIS A 102 4.44 23.44 -29.76
CA HIS A 102 5.42 24.50 -29.44
C HIS A 102 5.59 24.69 -27.93
N ALA A 103 4.51 24.52 -27.16
CA ALA A 103 4.55 24.66 -25.70
C ALA A 103 5.38 23.55 -25.04
N LEU A 104 5.18 22.29 -25.46
CA LEU A 104 5.95 21.15 -24.94
C LEU A 104 7.44 21.25 -25.32
N ARG A 105 7.74 21.72 -26.53
CA ARG A 105 9.11 21.90 -26.98
C ARG A 105 9.85 23.01 -26.22
N ALA A 106 9.14 24.07 -25.81
CA ALA A 106 9.71 25.14 -24.97
C ALA A 106 10.12 24.63 -23.58
N CYS A 107 9.34 23.72 -22.99
CA CYS A 107 9.62 23.10 -21.70
C CYS A 107 10.88 22.20 -21.68
N ARG A 108 11.46 21.89 -22.83
CA ARG A 108 12.66 21.05 -22.95
C ARG A 108 13.83 21.55 -22.10
N SER A 109 14.11 22.86 -22.15
CA SER A 109 15.25 23.46 -21.44
C SER A 109 15.13 23.27 -19.93
N LEU A 110 13.94 23.51 -19.39
CA LEU A 110 13.63 23.33 -17.98
C LEU A 110 13.57 21.86 -17.56
N ALA A 111 13.04 20.99 -18.43
CA ALA A 111 12.93 19.56 -18.16
C ALA A 111 14.29 18.80 -18.14
N GLN A 112 15.37 19.42 -18.64
CA GLN A 112 16.73 18.88 -18.50
C GLN A 112 17.32 19.09 -17.11
N GLU A 113 16.90 20.15 -16.40
CA GLU A 113 17.39 20.50 -15.06
C GLU A 113 16.45 20.01 -13.96
N TYR A 114 15.16 19.83 -14.26
CA TYR A 114 14.13 19.49 -13.29
C TYR A 114 13.36 18.20 -13.65
N ASP A 115 13.75 17.10 -13.01
CA ASP A 115 13.25 15.75 -13.27
C ASP A 115 11.74 15.56 -13.03
N THR A 116 11.13 16.29 -12.07
CA THR A 116 9.71 16.10 -11.78
C THR A 116 8.83 16.64 -12.90
N LEU A 117 9.19 17.80 -13.48
CA LEU A 117 8.51 18.34 -14.66
C LEU A 117 8.60 17.37 -15.85
N LEU A 118 9.75 16.70 -15.99
CA LEU A 118 9.93 15.68 -17.03
C LEU A 118 8.96 14.49 -16.85
N ARG A 119 8.70 14.07 -15.61
CA ARG A 119 7.72 13.01 -15.29
C ARG A 119 6.28 13.47 -15.55
N ASP A 120 5.93 14.70 -15.16
CA ASP A 120 4.57 15.23 -15.31
C ASP A 120 4.19 15.44 -16.78
N LEU A 121 5.14 15.90 -17.61
CA LEU A 121 4.91 16.13 -19.03
C LEU A 121 5.04 14.87 -19.90
N PHE A 122 5.52 13.75 -19.34
CA PHE A 122 5.80 12.53 -20.11
C PHE A 122 4.59 12.04 -20.90
N ASN A 123 3.44 11.89 -20.25
CA ASN A 123 2.22 11.39 -20.86
C ASN A 123 1.74 12.28 -22.02
N ALA A 124 1.74 13.61 -21.80
CA ALA A 124 1.36 14.58 -22.83
C ALA A 124 2.34 14.61 -24.01
N ALA A 125 3.64 14.56 -23.72
CA ALA A 125 4.69 14.50 -24.74
C ALA A 125 4.59 13.22 -25.57
N PHE A 126 4.33 12.07 -24.91
CA PHE A 126 4.17 10.78 -25.56
C PHE A 126 3.01 10.81 -26.57
N ILE A 127 1.81 11.22 -26.16
CA ILE A 127 0.65 11.26 -27.06
C ILE A 127 0.90 12.18 -28.26
N SER A 128 1.49 13.35 -28.01
CA SER A 128 1.77 14.31 -29.08
C SER A 128 2.67 13.71 -30.17
N CYS A 129 3.65 12.90 -29.79
CA CYS A 129 4.53 12.20 -30.74
C CYS A 129 3.85 10.98 -31.34
N TRP A 130 3.13 10.19 -30.52
CA TRP A 130 2.44 8.96 -30.93
C TRP A 130 1.49 9.17 -32.10
N THR A 131 0.82 10.33 -32.15
CA THR A 131 -0.21 10.58 -33.16
C THR A 131 0.33 10.94 -34.53
N GLU A 132 1.58 11.39 -34.60
CA GLU A 132 2.27 11.76 -35.85
C GLU A 132 3.22 10.64 -36.34
N LEU A 133 3.39 9.57 -35.56
CA LEU A 133 4.30 8.46 -35.88
C LEU A 133 3.72 7.47 -36.89
N SER A 134 4.58 6.92 -37.74
CA SER A 134 4.24 5.84 -38.68
C SER A 134 3.96 4.52 -37.94
N PRO A 135 3.16 3.60 -38.52
CA PRO A 135 2.82 2.33 -37.86
C PRO A 135 4.03 1.46 -37.53
N ASP A 136 5.07 1.43 -38.37
CA ASP A 136 6.30 0.67 -38.12
C ASP A 136 7.04 1.17 -36.88
N LEU A 137 7.12 2.50 -36.74
CA LEU A 137 7.77 3.15 -35.60
C LEU A 137 6.95 3.00 -34.31
N LYS A 138 5.62 3.03 -34.40
CA LYS A 138 4.72 2.71 -33.27
C LYS A 138 4.97 1.28 -32.76
N ASN A 139 5.18 0.32 -33.65
CA ASN A 139 5.49 -1.06 -33.28
C ASN A 139 6.86 -1.17 -32.59
N GLU A 140 7.91 -0.53 -33.11
CA GLU A 140 9.23 -0.50 -32.47
C GLU A 140 9.20 0.10 -31.06
N LEU A 141 8.49 1.21 -30.88
CA LEU A 141 8.33 1.85 -29.58
C LEU A 141 7.54 0.95 -28.62
N THR A 142 6.46 0.31 -29.08
CA THR A 142 5.69 -0.63 -28.27
C THR A 142 6.55 -1.81 -27.81
N GLN A 143 7.36 -2.39 -28.71
CA GLN A 143 8.27 -3.48 -28.34
C GLN A 143 9.30 -3.04 -27.30
N SER A 144 9.79 -1.79 -27.38
CA SER A 144 10.71 -1.23 -26.39
C SER A 144 10.04 -1.07 -25.01
N LEU A 145 8.77 -0.64 -24.97
CA LEU A 145 7.97 -0.57 -23.74
C LEU A 145 7.69 -1.97 -23.16
N ILE A 146 7.38 -2.96 -24.00
CA ILE A 146 7.18 -4.35 -23.58
C ILE A 146 8.46 -4.91 -22.95
N GLN A 147 9.62 -4.68 -23.57
CA GLN A 147 10.90 -5.08 -23.00
C GLN A 147 11.15 -4.43 -21.63
N ALA A 148 10.84 -3.13 -21.49
CA ALA A 148 10.95 -2.44 -20.21
C ALA A 148 10.01 -3.02 -19.14
N LEU A 149 8.79 -3.43 -19.51
CA LEU A 149 7.83 -4.09 -18.62
C LEU A 149 8.25 -5.52 -18.25
N GLN A 150 9.03 -6.21 -19.08
CA GLN A 150 9.45 -7.59 -18.81
C GLN A 150 10.51 -7.68 -17.72
N VAL A 151 11.32 -6.64 -17.53
CA VAL A 151 12.35 -6.55 -16.50
C VAL A 151 11.69 -6.59 -15.11
N THR A 152 12.14 -7.52 -14.26
CA THR A 152 11.69 -7.64 -12.86
C THR A 152 12.39 -6.61 -11.97
N ASP A 153 11.75 -6.21 -10.87
CA ASP A 153 12.29 -5.32 -9.81
C ASP A 153 12.44 -3.82 -10.11
N MET A 154 11.58 -3.28 -10.99
CA MET A 154 11.57 -1.84 -11.33
C MET A 154 10.19 -1.21 -11.22
N PRO A 155 9.72 -0.86 -10.01
CA PRO A 155 8.37 -0.32 -9.81
C PRO A 155 8.19 1.07 -10.42
N GLU A 156 9.20 1.95 -10.37
CA GLU A 156 9.11 3.33 -10.85
C GLU A 156 8.82 3.43 -12.35
N ILE A 157 9.49 2.59 -13.14
CA ILE A 157 9.34 2.56 -14.61
C ILE A 157 8.04 1.86 -14.97
N THR A 158 7.75 0.73 -14.33
CA THR A 158 6.50 0.02 -14.53
C THR A 158 5.30 0.91 -14.20
N GLN A 159 5.34 1.69 -13.12
CA GLN A 159 4.30 2.67 -12.78
C GLN A 159 4.18 3.77 -13.83
N THR A 160 5.29 4.29 -14.35
CA THR A 160 5.25 5.31 -15.40
C THR A 160 4.61 4.78 -16.68
N ILE A 161 4.95 3.55 -17.08
CA ILE A 161 4.35 2.89 -18.26
C ILE A 161 2.88 2.56 -18.02
N LEU A 162 2.50 2.11 -16.81
CA LEU A 162 1.09 1.86 -16.46
C LEU A 162 0.26 3.15 -16.46
N ASN A 163 0.82 4.26 -15.96
CA ASN A 163 0.17 5.58 -16.03
C ASN A 163 0.01 6.05 -17.48
N LEU A 164 1.00 5.76 -18.33
CA LEU A 164 0.92 6.06 -19.75
C LEU A 164 -0.16 5.23 -20.46
N ALA A 165 -0.24 3.92 -20.16
CA ALA A 165 -1.27 3.04 -20.72
C ALA A 165 -2.68 3.52 -20.33
N GLU A 166 -2.92 3.80 -19.05
CA GLU A 166 -4.17 4.38 -18.55
C GLU A 166 -4.49 5.73 -19.23
N PHE A 167 -3.52 6.62 -19.33
CA PHE A 167 -3.69 7.92 -19.98
C PHE A 167 -4.05 7.77 -21.47
N MET A 168 -3.50 6.74 -22.12
CA MET A 168 -3.77 6.41 -23.52
C MET A 168 -5.15 5.80 -23.73
N GLU A 169 -5.64 4.98 -22.79
CA GLU A 169 -7.01 4.46 -22.83
C GLU A 169 -8.06 5.57 -22.69
N HIS A 170 -7.76 6.65 -21.96
CA HIS A 170 -8.64 7.81 -21.83
C HIS A 170 -8.65 8.73 -23.04
N CYS A 171 -7.63 8.66 -23.88
CA CYS A 171 -7.61 9.43 -25.11
C CYS A 171 -8.31 8.58 -26.18
N ASP A 172 -9.34 9.11 -26.85
CA ASP A 172 -10.06 8.44 -27.96
C ASP A 172 -9.19 8.09 -29.20
N ARG A 173 -7.85 8.15 -29.06
CA ARG A 173 -6.85 7.87 -30.10
C ARG A 173 -6.27 6.46 -29.90
N ASP A 174 -5.83 5.84 -30.99
CA ASP A 174 -5.28 4.48 -31.06
C ASP A 174 -4.56 4.03 -29.77
N PRO A 175 -5.16 3.12 -28.96
CA PRO A 175 -4.54 2.62 -27.74
C PRO A 175 -3.23 1.89 -28.05
N ILE A 176 -2.31 1.89 -27.09
CA ILE A 176 -1.03 1.21 -27.26
C ILE A 176 -1.29 -0.31 -27.36
N PRO A 177 -0.76 -1.01 -28.37
CA PRO A 177 -1.00 -2.44 -28.56
C PRO A 177 -0.15 -3.29 -27.58
N ILE A 178 -0.44 -3.19 -26.29
CA ILE A 178 0.14 -4.02 -25.22
C ILE A 178 -0.93 -4.99 -24.73
N GLU A 179 -0.55 -6.25 -24.50
CA GLU A 179 -1.45 -7.26 -23.96
C GLU A 179 -1.94 -6.87 -22.55
N THR A 180 -3.27 -6.83 -22.36
CA THR A 180 -3.92 -6.50 -21.08
C THR A 180 -3.48 -7.42 -19.94
N LYS A 181 -3.23 -8.71 -20.25
CA LYS A 181 -2.71 -9.69 -19.30
C LYS A 181 -1.34 -9.28 -18.75
N LEU A 182 -0.43 -8.81 -19.60
CA LEU A 182 0.89 -8.36 -19.19
C LEU A 182 0.79 -7.12 -18.29
N LEU A 183 -0.05 -6.15 -18.66
CA LEU A 183 -0.30 -4.96 -17.84
C LEU A 183 -0.88 -5.33 -16.47
N GLY A 184 -1.85 -6.25 -16.42
CA GLY A 184 -2.45 -6.75 -15.18
C GLY A 184 -1.44 -7.43 -14.25
N THR A 185 -0.62 -8.35 -14.78
CA THR A 185 0.41 -9.03 -13.98
C THR A 185 1.46 -8.06 -13.44
N ARG A 186 1.87 -7.07 -14.25
CA ARG A 186 2.87 -6.08 -13.83
C ARG A 186 2.30 -5.04 -12.87
N ALA A 187 1.05 -4.63 -13.04
CA ALA A 187 0.33 -3.79 -12.09
C ALA A 187 0.19 -4.49 -10.72
N MET A 188 -0.08 -5.79 -10.73
CA MET A 188 -0.15 -6.60 -9.51
C MET A 188 1.21 -6.68 -8.79
N ALA A 189 2.30 -6.89 -9.54
CA ALA A 189 3.66 -6.89 -8.99
C ALA A 189 4.07 -5.52 -8.43
N CYS A 190 3.65 -4.43 -9.08
CA CYS A 190 3.91 -3.05 -8.61
C CYS A 190 2.93 -2.56 -7.55
N ARG A 191 2.10 -3.46 -7.01
CA ARG A 191 1.10 -3.18 -5.96
C ARG A 191 0.09 -2.07 -6.34
N ALA A 192 -0.06 -1.80 -7.64
CA ALA A 192 -1.06 -0.91 -8.22
C ALA A 192 -2.37 -1.68 -8.42
N TYR A 193 -3.00 -2.10 -7.32
CA TYR A 193 -4.12 -3.04 -7.36
C TYR A 193 -5.36 -2.52 -8.08
N ALA A 194 -5.66 -1.21 -8.04
CA ALA A 194 -6.79 -0.64 -8.77
C ALA A 194 -6.63 -0.78 -10.29
N LYS A 195 -5.42 -0.54 -10.81
CA LYS A 195 -5.08 -0.77 -12.22
C LYS A 195 -5.11 -2.25 -12.57
N ALA A 196 -4.54 -3.09 -11.70
CA ALA A 196 -4.57 -4.54 -11.87
C ALA A 196 -6.02 -5.07 -11.93
N LEU A 197 -6.92 -4.53 -11.10
CA LEU A 197 -8.34 -4.88 -11.09
C LEU A 197 -8.97 -4.58 -12.44
N ARG A 198 -8.83 -3.36 -12.95
CA ARG A 198 -9.41 -2.94 -14.24
C ARG A 198 -8.96 -3.82 -15.40
N TYR A 199 -7.66 -4.15 -15.47
CA TYR A 199 -7.13 -5.04 -16.52
C TYR A 199 -7.63 -6.48 -16.37
N LYS A 200 -7.76 -6.97 -15.14
CA LYS A 200 -8.27 -8.32 -14.87
C LYS A 200 -9.77 -8.43 -15.08
N GLU A 201 -10.55 -7.39 -14.82
CA GLU A 201 -11.98 -7.32 -15.16
C GLU A 201 -12.19 -7.35 -16.67
N GLU A 202 -11.33 -6.69 -17.44
CA GLU A 202 -11.37 -6.75 -18.90
C GLU A 202 -11.02 -8.15 -19.43
N GLU A 203 -9.97 -8.78 -18.87
CA GLU A 203 -9.64 -10.17 -19.18
C GLU A 203 -10.82 -11.10 -18.83
N PHE A 204 -11.51 -10.84 -17.73
CA PHE A 204 -12.65 -11.60 -17.27
C PHE A 204 -13.88 -11.48 -18.19
N LEU A 205 -14.15 -10.28 -18.71
CA LEU A 205 -15.21 -10.06 -19.70
C LEU A 205 -14.94 -10.82 -21.01
N LEU A 206 -13.67 -11.06 -21.36
CA LEU A 206 -13.27 -11.82 -22.54
C LEU A 206 -13.25 -13.34 -22.28
N ARG A 207 -12.77 -13.77 -21.10
CA ARG A 207 -12.59 -15.17 -20.72
C ARG A 207 -12.95 -15.38 -19.25
N GLU A 208 -14.00 -16.16 -19.00
CA GLU A 208 -14.41 -16.56 -17.65
C GLU A 208 -13.59 -17.77 -17.14
N ASP A 209 -12.28 -17.60 -17.01
CA ASP A 209 -11.37 -18.64 -16.53
C ASP A 209 -11.30 -18.67 -14.99
N SER A 210 -11.22 -19.87 -14.39
CA SER A 210 -11.12 -20.04 -12.93
C SER A 210 -9.89 -19.35 -12.31
N GLN A 211 -8.77 -19.25 -13.04
CA GLN A 211 -7.57 -18.55 -12.58
C GLN A 211 -7.76 -17.02 -12.55
N VAL A 212 -8.57 -16.47 -13.47
CA VAL A 212 -8.90 -15.04 -13.51
C VAL A 212 -9.81 -14.71 -12.32
N PHE A 213 -10.78 -15.58 -12.02
CA PHE A 213 -11.60 -15.47 -10.80
C PHE A 213 -10.76 -15.45 -9.53
N GLU A 214 -9.81 -16.39 -9.36
CA GLU A 214 -8.95 -16.41 -8.17
C GLU A 214 -8.13 -15.10 -8.07
N SER A 215 -7.60 -14.64 -9.19
CA SER A 215 -6.83 -13.38 -9.25
C SER A 215 -7.71 -12.18 -8.87
N LEU A 216 -8.96 -12.12 -9.35
CA LEU A 216 -9.91 -11.05 -9.04
C LEU A 216 -10.31 -11.04 -7.57
N ILE A 217 -10.60 -12.20 -6.97
CA ILE A 217 -10.88 -12.31 -5.53
C ILE A 217 -9.67 -11.82 -4.74
N LEU A 218 -8.46 -12.23 -5.12
CA LEU A 218 -7.22 -11.79 -4.47
C LEU A 218 -7.03 -10.27 -4.58
N ILE A 219 -7.24 -9.68 -5.75
CA ILE A 219 -7.09 -8.23 -5.96
C ILE A 219 -8.12 -7.46 -5.13
N ASN A 220 -9.39 -7.88 -5.12
CA ASN A 220 -10.44 -7.24 -4.33
C ASN A 220 -10.15 -7.32 -2.82
N ASN A 221 -9.64 -8.46 -2.34
CA ASN A 221 -9.20 -8.59 -0.95
C ASN A 221 -8.02 -7.67 -0.62
N LYS A 222 -7.04 -7.54 -1.54
CA LYS A 222 -5.92 -6.59 -1.39
C LYS A 222 -6.36 -5.12 -1.47
N LEU A 223 -7.47 -4.82 -2.14
CA LEU A 223 -8.15 -3.52 -2.14
C LEU A 223 -9.11 -3.33 -0.96
N GLN A 224 -9.24 -4.33 -0.09
CA GLN A 224 -10.19 -4.34 1.04
C GLN A 224 -11.68 -4.22 0.62
N GLN A 225 -12.00 -4.57 -0.63
CA GLN A 225 -13.36 -4.58 -1.18
C GLN A 225 -14.01 -5.94 -0.96
N ARG A 226 -14.34 -6.25 0.31
CA ARG A 226 -14.90 -7.55 0.71
C ARG A 226 -16.22 -7.89 0.00
N GLU A 227 -17.12 -6.93 -0.10
CA GLU A 227 -18.45 -7.13 -0.70
C GLU A 227 -18.35 -7.48 -2.20
N ALA A 228 -17.42 -6.83 -2.92
CA ALA A 228 -17.19 -7.12 -4.34
C ALA A 228 -16.61 -8.54 -4.52
N ALA A 229 -15.68 -8.93 -3.65
CA ALA A 229 -15.09 -10.26 -3.66
C ALA A 229 -16.12 -11.37 -3.31
N GLU A 230 -17.03 -11.10 -2.37
CA GLU A 230 -18.16 -11.98 -2.03
C GLU A 230 -19.17 -12.12 -3.18
N GLY A 231 -19.47 -11.00 -3.86
CA GLY A 231 -20.31 -11.01 -5.07
C GLY A 231 -19.69 -11.84 -6.21
N LEU A 232 -18.37 -11.71 -6.42
CA LEU A 232 -17.62 -12.52 -7.38
C LEU A 232 -17.69 -14.01 -7.06
N LEU A 233 -17.52 -14.38 -5.78
CA LEU A 233 -17.62 -15.77 -5.34
C LEU A 233 -19.03 -16.33 -5.54
N THR A 234 -20.06 -15.56 -5.21
CA THR A 234 -21.46 -15.95 -5.39
C THR A 234 -21.78 -16.18 -6.86
N ARG A 235 -21.29 -15.31 -7.76
CA ARG A 235 -21.42 -15.48 -9.20
C ARG A 235 -20.70 -16.73 -9.69
N TYR A 236 -19.49 -17.01 -9.20
CA TYR A 236 -18.75 -18.21 -9.55
C TYR A 236 -19.47 -19.48 -9.10
N ARG A 237 -20.00 -19.51 -7.88
CA ARG A 237 -20.78 -20.64 -7.34
C ARG A 237 -21.96 -21.00 -8.24
N ASN A 238 -22.67 -19.97 -8.71
CA ASN A 238 -23.82 -20.15 -9.60
C ASN A 238 -23.41 -20.64 -11.01
N ALA A 239 -22.20 -20.31 -11.47
CA ALA A 239 -21.72 -20.64 -12.81
C ALA A 239 -20.98 -21.99 -12.89
N ALA A 240 -20.21 -22.36 -11.87
CA ALA A 240 -19.22 -23.45 -11.96
C ALA A 240 -19.58 -24.75 -11.21
N ASN A 241 -20.78 -24.85 -10.62
CA ASN A 241 -21.15 -25.86 -9.61
C ASN A 241 -20.23 -25.83 -8.37
N GLU A 242 -20.79 -26.02 -7.18
CA GLU A 242 -20.11 -25.86 -5.87
C GLU A 242 -18.81 -26.66 -5.71
N LEU A 243 -18.62 -27.73 -6.48
CA LEU A 243 -17.54 -28.71 -6.34
C LEU A 243 -16.14 -28.19 -6.69
N ASN A 244 -16.01 -27.04 -7.35
CA ASN A 244 -14.71 -26.47 -7.70
C ASN A 244 -14.32 -25.26 -6.82
N VAL A 245 -15.12 -24.93 -5.80
CA VAL A 245 -14.79 -23.86 -4.86
C VAL A 245 -13.69 -24.35 -3.92
N GLN A 246 -12.58 -23.62 -3.84
CA GLN A 246 -11.51 -23.95 -2.92
C GLN A 246 -11.80 -23.32 -1.54
N GLY A 247 -11.63 -24.07 -0.45
CA GLY A 247 -11.80 -23.56 0.93
C GLY A 247 -10.97 -22.31 1.23
N ARG A 248 -9.82 -22.16 0.55
CA ARG A 248 -8.96 -20.97 0.62
C ARG A 248 -9.64 -19.68 0.18
N TRP A 249 -10.69 -19.74 -0.65
CA TRP A 249 -11.40 -18.54 -1.10
C TRP A 249 -12.25 -17.95 0.00
N TYR A 250 -12.98 -18.78 0.76
CA TYR A 250 -13.72 -18.36 1.94
C TYR A 250 -12.79 -17.80 3.02
N GLU A 251 -11.63 -18.43 3.20
CA GLU A 251 -10.58 -17.94 4.11
C GLU A 251 -10.11 -16.53 3.72
N LYS A 252 -9.80 -16.32 2.43
CA LYS A 252 -9.37 -15.02 1.90
C LYS A 252 -10.44 -13.93 2.02
N LEU A 253 -11.72 -14.30 2.07
CA LEU A 253 -12.87 -13.39 2.20
C LEU A 253 -13.24 -13.08 3.66
N HIS A 254 -12.59 -13.71 4.63
CA HIS A 254 -12.97 -13.67 6.05
C HIS A 254 -14.38 -14.23 6.34
N ASN A 255 -14.90 -15.09 5.48
CA ASN A 255 -16.13 -15.84 5.72
C ASN A 255 -15.78 -17.16 6.41
N TRP A 256 -15.41 -17.06 7.69
CA TRP A 256 -14.84 -18.17 8.46
C TRP A 256 -15.82 -19.31 8.70
N ASP A 257 -17.12 -19.02 8.85
CA ASP A 257 -18.17 -20.02 9.07
C ASP A 257 -18.33 -20.96 7.85
N GLU A 258 -18.43 -20.38 6.64
CA GLU A 258 -18.54 -21.14 5.39
C GLU A 258 -17.23 -21.90 5.07
N ALA A 259 -16.08 -21.27 5.39
CA ALA A 259 -14.78 -21.92 5.27
C ALA A 259 -14.67 -23.16 6.16
N LEU A 260 -15.11 -23.05 7.42
CA LEU A 260 -15.09 -24.15 8.39
C LEU A 260 -15.94 -25.32 7.89
N GLU A 261 -17.17 -25.06 7.47
CA GLU A 261 -18.08 -26.09 6.96
C GLU A 261 -17.52 -26.78 5.71
N HIS A 262 -16.85 -26.03 4.84
CA HIS A 262 -16.16 -26.59 3.68
C HIS A 262 -14.98 -27.48 4.09
N TYR A 263 -14.15 -27.05 5.04
CA TYR A 263 -13.04 -27.87 5.54
C TYR A 263 -13.52 -29.12 6.25
N GLU A 264 -14.57 -29.06 7.07
CA GLU A 264 -15.16 -30.24 7.70
C GLU A 264 -15.68 -31.26 6.68
N ARG A 265 -16.35 -30.80 5.62
CA ARG A 265 -16.78 -31.68 4.51
C ARG A 265 -15.58 -32.33 3.83
N ASN A 266 -14.55 -31.54 3.53
CA ASN A 266 -13.33 -32.06 2.91
C ASN A 266 -12.60 -33.08 3.80
N LEU A 267 -12.57 -32.87 5.11
CA LEU A 267 -11.97 -33.81 6.06
C LEU A 267 -12.78 -35.10 6.21
N LYS A 268 -14.12 -35.03 6.07
CA LYS A 268 -14.99 -36.22 6.00
C LYS A 268 -14.72 -37.06 4.74
N THR A 269 -14.43 -36.42 3.61
CA THR A 269 -14.11 -37.12 2.35
C THR A 269 -12.65 -37.58 2.28
N ASN A 270 -11.71 -36.72 2.66
CA ASN A 270 -10.27 -36.93 2.60
C ASN A 270 -9.63 -36.55 3.94
N SER A 271 -9.65 -37.49 4.89
CA SER A 271 -9.15 -37.27 6.26
C SER A 271 -7.64 -36.99 6.36
N SER A 272 -6.86 -37.31 5.32
CA SER A 272 -5.39 -37.15 5.34
C SER A 272 -4.88 -35.79 4.85
N ASP A 273 -5.71 -34.93 4.24
CA ASP A 273 -5.25 -33.67 3.67
C ASP A 273 -4.75 -32.70 4.76
N LEU A 274 -3.45 -32.37 4.70
CA LEU A 274 -2.80 -31.47 5.65
C LEU A 274 -3.28 -30.02 5.48
N GLU A 275 -3.53 -29.58 4.24
CA GLU A 275 -3.96 -28.20 3.98
C GLU A 275 -5.38 -27.95 4.46
N ALA A 276 -6.25 -28.95 4.34
CA ALA A 276 -7.60 -28.90 4.90
C ALA A 276 -7.58 -28.86 6.44
N ARG A 277 -6.71 -29.67 7.09
CA ARG A 277 -6.54 -29.66 8.56
C ARG A 277 -6.02 -28.32 9.08
N LEU A 278 -4.97 -27.79 8.46
CA LEU A 278 -4.45 -26.47 8.81
C LEU A 278 -5.47 -25.36 8.52
N GLY A 279 -6.24 -25.46 7.43
CA GLY A 279 -7.33 -24.54 7.12
C GLY A 279 -8.44 -24.54 8.16
N HIS A 280 -8.85 -25.73 8.61
CA HIS A 280 -9.80 -25.91 9.70
C HIS A 280 -9.32 -25.25 10.99
N MET A 281 -8.05 -25.48 11.38
CA MET A 281 -7.44 -24.84 12.56
C MET A 281 -7.43 -23.31 12.47
N ARG A 282 -7.11 -22.74 11.30
CA ARG A 282 -7.14 -21.27 11.09
C ARG A 282 -8.55 -20.69 11.19
N CYS A 283 -9.56 -21.42 10.71
CA CYS A 283 -10.95 -20.98 10.84
C CYS A 283 -11.38 -20.95 12.31
N LEU A 284 -11.06 -21.99 13.08
CA LEU A 284 -11.36 -22.02 14.53
C LEU A 284 -10.65 -20.91 15.30
N GLU A 285 -9.40 -20.60 14.97
CA GLU A 285 -8.66 -19.47 15.56
C GLU A 285 -9.37 -18.14 15.27
N ALA A 286 -9.77 -17.92 14.02
CA ALA A 286 -10.43 -16.67 13.63
C ALA A 286 -11.84 -16.51 14.25
N LEU A 287 -12.56 -17.63 14.42
CA LEU A 287 -13.84 -17.68 15.13
C LEU A 287 -13.68 -17.47 16.64
N GLY A 288 -12.54 -17.88 17.21
CA GLY A 288 -12.22 -17.76 18.63
C GLY A 288 -12.61 -18.98 19.46
N ASP A 289 -12.86 -20.13 18.82
CA ASP A 289 -13.27 -21.37 19.48
C ASP A 289 -12.06 -22.15 20.02
N TRP A 290 -11.42 -21.58 21.05
CA TRP A 290 -10.17 -22.09 21.63
C TRP A 290 -10.27 -23.53 22.15
N SER A 291 -11.42 -23.91 22.70
CA SER A 291 -11.64 -25.27 23.21
C SER A 291 -11.63 -26.32 22.11
N GLU A 292 -12.28 -26.04 20.98
CA GLU A 292 -12.34 -26.95 19.86
C GLU A 292 -10.99 -27.02 19.15
N LEU A 293 -10.35 -25.87 18.93
CA LEU A 293 -9.02 -25.78 18.36
C LEU A 293 -7.99 -26.58 19.18
N SER A 294 -8.04 -26.48 20.51
CA SER A 294 -7.15 -27.26 21.37
C SER A 294 -7.41 -28.76 21.28
N ASN A 295 -8.66 -29.20 21.13
CA ASN A 295 -9.00 -30.63 21.01
C ASN A 295 -8.49 -31.20 19.69
N VAL A 296 -8.74 -30.48 18.58
CA VAL A 296 -8.26 -30.83 17.24
C VAL A 296 -6.73 -30.89 17.24
N THR A 297 -6.09 -29.87 17.81
CA THR A 297 -4.63 -29.82 17.92
C THR A 297 -4.10 -31.04 18.67
N LYS A 298 -4.62 -31.36 19.86
CA LYS A 298 -4.15 -32.50 20.67
C LYS A 298 -4.28 -33.84 19.94
N HIS A 299 -5.37 -34.03 19.18
CA HIS A 299 -5.59 -35.25 18.40
C HIS A 299 -4.67 -35.35 17.18
N GLU A 300 -4.43 -34.24 16.49
CA GLU A 300 -3.66 -34.22 15.24
C GLU A 300 -2.16 -34.01 15.44
N TRP A 301 -1.73 -33.56 16.62
CA TRP A 301 -0.34 -33.21 16.92
C TRP A 301 0.63 -34.38 16.73
N GLU A 302 0.22 -35.58 17.12
CA GLU A 302 1.04 -36.80 16.92
C GLU A 302 1.13 -37.20 15.45
N THR A 303 0.13 -36.84 14.64
CA THR A 303 0.08 -37.16 13.22
C THR A 303 0.91 -36.18 12.38
N PHE A 304 1.16 -34.97 12.88
CA PHE A 304 1.91 -33.95 12.15
C PHE A 304 3.42 -34.24 12.08
N GLY A 305 3.99 -34.11 10.87
CA GLY A 305 5.44 -34.05 10.68
C GLY A 305 6.03 -32.73 11.19
N ALA A 306 7.37 -32.60 11.14
CA ALA A 306 8.07 -31.42 11.67
C ALA A 306 7.63 -30.10 11.00
N GLU A 307 7.46 -30.11 9.67
CA GLU A 307 7.00 -28.94 8.91
C GLU A 307 5.56 -28.55 9.26
N ALA A 308 4.67 -29.54 9.37
CA ALA A 308 3.30 -29.32 9.78
C ALA A 308 3.21 -28.76 11.21
N LYS A 309 4.04 -29.25 12.14
CA LYS A 309 4.14 -28.73 13.51
C LYS A 309 4.64 -27.29 13.56
N SER A 310 5.57 -26.91 12.70
CA SER A 310 6.02 -25.52 12.60
C SER A 310 4.90 -24.57 12.15
N ARG A 311 4.02 -25.02 11.24
CA ARG A 311 2.88 -24.22 10.75
C ARG A 311 1.68 -24.23 11.68
N ALA A 312 1.42 -25.35 12.36
CA ALA A 312 0.36 -25.48 13.36
C ALA A 312 0.75 -24.89 14.73
N GLY A 313 2.05 -24.75 15.01
CA GLY A 313 2.59 -24.29 16.29
C GLY A 313 2.02 -22.95 16.76
N PRO A 314 1.98 -21.88 15.93
CA PRO A 314 1.36 -20.61 16.31
C PRO A 314 -0.12 -20.78 16.69
N LEU A 315 -0.91 -21.47 15.86
CA LEU A 315 -2.35 -21.71 16.09
C LEU A 315 -2.59 -22.47 17.41
N ALA A 316 -1.77 -23.49 17.65
CA ALA A 316 -1.80 -24.30 18.87
C ALA A 316 -1.39 -23.48 20.11
N ALA A 317 -0.38 -22.62 19.98
CA ALA A 317 0.09 -21.76 21.07
C ALA A 317 -0.96 -20.73 21.48
N VAL A 318 -1.66 -20.11 20.52
CA VAL A 318 -2.76 -19.18 20.80
C VAL A 318 -3.91 -19.89 21.50
N ALA A 319 -4.30 -21.08 21.04
CA ALA A 319 -5.36 -21.86 21.67
C ALA A 319 -5.02 -22.25 23.12
N ALA A 320 -3.80 -22.73 23.34
CA ALA A 320 -3.29 -23.07 24.67
C ALA A 320 -3.21 -21.84 25.58
N TRP A 321 -2.76 -20.70 25.05
CA TRP A 321 -2.73 -19.44 25.79
C TRP A 321 -4.14 -18.98 26.17
N GLY A 322 -5.10 -19.07 25.24
CA GLY A 322 -6.51 -18.73 25.47
C GLY A 322 -7.16 -19.57 26.58
N LEU A 323 -6.81 -20.86 26.66
CA LEU A 323 -7.26 -21.80 27.69
C LEU A 323 -6.42 -21.79 28.98
N GLN A 324 -5.39 -20.93 29.06
CA GLN A 324 -4.44 -20.86 30.17
C GLN A 324 -3.65 -22.17 30.42
N ASP A 325 -3.49 -23.00 29.39
CA ASP A 325 -2.67 -24.23 29.41
C ASP A 325 -1.21 -23.88 29.04
N TRP A 326 -0.48 -23.34 30.02
CA TRP A 326 0.90 -22.86 29.83
C TRP A 326 1.92 -23.97 29.55
N GLU A 327 1.62 -25.21 29.96
CA GLU A 327 2.48 -26.37 29.70
C GLU A 327 2.41 -26.76 28.23
N ALA A 328 1.20 -26.92 27.69
CA ALA A 328 0.99 -27.21 26.27
C ALA A 328 1.53 -26.08 25.38
N MET A 329 1.33 -24.81 25.77
CA MET A 329 1.87 -23.66 25.04
C MET A 329 3.40 -23.75 24.89
N ARG A 330 4.12 -24.16 25.95
CA ARG A 330 5.58 -24.30 25.89
C ARG A 330 6.02 -25.38 24.90
N GLU A 331 5.30 -26.50 24.84
CA GLU A 331 5.62 -27.58 23.90
C GLU A 331 5.42 -27.15 22.45
N TYR A 332 4.33 -26.42 22.18
CA TYR A 332 4.03 -25.93 20.84
C TYR A 332 5.01 -24.85 20.38
N VAL A 333 5.36 -23.90 21.26
CA VAL A 333 6.30 -22.81 20.94
C VAL A 333 7.70 -23.33 20.60
N ARG A 334 8.13 -24.46 21.20
CA ARG A 334 9.40 -25.11 20.85
C ARG A 334 9.46 -25.59 19.39
N CYS A 335 8.32 -25.85 18.76
CA CYS A 335 8.25 -26.25 17.37
C CYS A 335 8.23 -25.06 16.40
N ILE A 336 8.07 -23.83 16.89
CA ILE A 336 8.06 -22.62 16.07
C ILE A 336 9.51 -22.15 15.86
N PRO A 337 9.93 -21.84 14.62
CA PRO A 337 11.25 -21.26 14.36
C PRO A 337 11.48 -19.98 15.16
N GLU A 338 12.74 -19.66 15.46
CA GLU A 338 13.10 -18.44 16.20
C GLU A 338 13.07 -17.21 15.30
N ASP A 339 13.39 -17.39 14.02
CA ASP A 339 13.45 -16.33 13.01
C ASP A 339 12.07 -15.76 12.62
N THR A 340 10.97 -16.25 13.21
CA THR A 340 9.61 -15.77 12.93
C THR A 340 9.13 -14.79 14.01
N GLN A 341 8.32 -13.83 13.59
CA GLN A 341 7.69 -12.85 14.48
C GLN A 341 6.87 -13.54 15.58
N ASP A 342 6.04 -14.50 15.22
CA ASP A 342 5.25 -15.31 16.15
C ASP A 342 6.14 -16.09 17.14
N GLY A 343 7.25 -16.64 16.64
CA GLY A 343 8.17 -17.43 17.45
C GLY A 343 8.85 -16.62 18.55
N SER A 344 9.38 -15.45 18.22
CA SER A 344 9.99 -14.54 19.19
C SER A 344 8.93 -13.96 20.15
N TYR A 345 7.76 -13.59 19.63
CA TYR A 345 6.65 -13.06 20.43
C TYR A 345 6.12 -14.05 21.48
N TYR A 346 5.79 -15.29 21.10
CA TYR A 346 5.26 -16.26 22.08
C TYR A 346 6.31 -16.67 23.12
N ARG A 347 7.60 -16.70 22.75
CA ARG A 347 8.68 -16.90 23.72
C ARG A 347 8.78 -15.73 24.71
N ALA A 348 8.60 -14.50 24.25
CA ALA A 348 8.56 -13.31 25.11
C ALA A 348 7.40 -13.40 26.11
N VAL A 349 6.20 -13.78 25.65
CA VAL A 349 5.03 -13.99 26.52
C VAL A 349 5.31 -15.06 27.58
N LEU A 350 5.91 -16.19 27.19
CA LEU A 350 6.31 -17.23 28.14
C LEU A 350 7.36 -16.70 29.14
N ALA A 351 8.35 -15.92 28.70
CA ALA A 351 9.36 -15.34 29.59
C ALA A 351 8.73 -14.39 30.63
N VAL A 352 7.79 -13.54 30.21
CA VAL A 352 7.00 -12.68 31.11
C VAL A 352 6.20 -13.50 32.12
N HIS A 353 5.65 -14.66 31.71
CA HIS A 353 4.94 -15.55 32.64
C HIS A 353 5.87 -16.16 33.70
N HIS A 354 7.11 -16.51 33.35
CA HIS A 354 8.12 -17.06 34.28
C HIS A 354 8.88 -16.00 35.09
N ASP A 355 8.48 -14.73 34.98
CA ASP A 355 9.15 -13.58 35.60
C ASP A 355 10.63 -13.41 35.17
N ASP A 356 10.99 -13.93 34.00
CA ASP A 356 12.29 -13.69 33.35
C ASP A 356 12.19 -12.46 32.45
N PHE A 357 12.31 -11.29 33.06
CA PHE A 357 12.10 -10.02 32.39
C PHE A 357 13.25 -9.62 31.45
N GLU A 358 14.48 -10.06 31.73
CA GLU A 358 15.64 -9.77 30.88
C GLU A 358 15.54 -10.50 29.53
N THR A 359 15.22 -11.80 29.59
CA THR A 359 14.99 -12.59 28.37
C THR A 359 13.77 -12.08 27.62
N ALA A 360 12.69 -11.70 28.32
CA ALA A 360 11.50 -11.14 27.70
C ALA A 360 11.81 -9.85 26.91
N GLN A 361 12.55 -8.91 27.51
CA GLN A 361 12.90 -7.65 26.84
C GLN A 361 13.73 -7.89 25.58
N ARG A 362 14.74 -8.77 25.65
CA ARG A 362 15.57 -9.11 24.49
C ARG A 362 14.74 -9.70 23.34
N LEU A 363 13.79 -10.58 23.66
CA LEU A 363 12.91 -11.19 22.66
C LEU A 363 11.92 -10.18 22.07
N ILE A 364 11.43 -9.22 22.86
CA ILE A 364 10.58 -8.13 22.37
C ILE A 364 11.35 -7.27 21.35
N ASP A 365 12.60 -6.92 21.66
CA ASP A 365 13.44 -6.13 20.76
C ASP A 365 13.77 -6.90 19.47
N GLU A 366 14.03 -8.21 19.56
CA GLU A 366 14.19 -9.08 18.39
C GLU A 366 12.92 -9.15 17.52
N THR A 367 11.72 -9.24 18.12
CA THR A 367 10.48 -9.18 17.35
C THR A 367 10.30 -7.83 16.64
N ARG A 368 10.77 -6.72 17.24
CA ARG A 368 10.73 -5.40 16.60
C ARG A 368 11.65 -5.33 15.39
N ASP A 369 12.88 -5.85 15.49
CA ASP A 369 13.81 -5.89 14.36
C ASP A 369 13.21 -6.68 13.18
N LEU A 370 12.48 -7.76 13.46
CA LEU A 370 11.75 -8.54 12.44
C LEU A 370 10.56 -7.77 11.84
N LEU A 371 9.82 -7.01 12.65
CA LEU A 371 8.69 -6.18 12.20
C LEU A 371 9.14 -4.95 11.40
N ASP A 372 10.31 -4.38 11.69
CA ASP A 372 10.83 -3.18 11.04
C ASP A 372 10.95 -3.35 9.52
N THR A 373 11.38 -4.53 9.06
CA THR A 373 11.47 -4.85 7.63
C THR A 373 10.09 -4.85 6.97
N GLU A 374 9.09 -5.45 7.63
CA GLU A 374 7.73 -5.52 7.11
C GLU A 374 7.06 -4.14 7.09
N LEU A 375 7.20 -3.39 8.20
CA LEU A 375 6.58 -2.09 8.40
C LEU A 375 7.17 -1.05 7.45
N THR A 376 8.50 -1.04 7.26
CA THR A 376 9.17 -0.17 6.27
C THR A 376 8.67 -0.45 4.86
N SER A 377 8.38 -1.71 4.52
CA SER A 377 7.90 -2.10 3.19
C SER A 377 6.44 -1.74 2.91
N MET A 378 5.59 -1.65 3.95
CA MET A 378 4.15 -1.42 3.81
C MET A 378 3.72 0.01 4.12
N ALA A 379 4.38 0.66 5.09
CA ALA A 379 4.02 2.01 5.55
C ALA A 379 4.24 3.08 4.48
N GLY A 380 5.17 2.87 3.55
CA GLY A 380 5.42 3.78 2.43
C GLY A 380 4.28 3.83 1.39
N GLU A 381 3.38 2.85 1.38
CA GLU A 381 2.31 2.76 0.38
C GLU A 381 0.95 3.17 0.92
N SER A 382 0.53 2.58 2.04
CA SER A 382 -0.68 3.01 2.73
C SER A 382 -0.68 2.60 4.19
N TYR A 383 -1.18 3.48 5.05
CA TYR A 383 -1.38 3.20 6.47
C TYR A 383 -2.29 1.98 6.67
N GLU A 384 -3.34 1.85 5.87
CA GLU A 384 -4.30 0.75 5.96
C GLU A 384 -3.66 -0.63 5.76
N ARG A 385 -2.61 -0.74 4.94
CA ARG A 385 -1.84 -1.98 4.77
C ARG A 385 -0.90 -2.23 5.94
N ALA A 386 -0.24 -1.18 6.41
CA ALA A 386 0.64 -1.25 7.58
C ALA A 386 -0.11 -1.49 8.90
N TYR A 387 -1.45 -1.35 8.91
CA TYR A 387 -2.26 -1.45 10.12
C TYR A 387 -2.09 -2.77 10.88
N GLY A 388 -1.98 -3.91 10.17
CA GLY A 388 -1.73 -5.21 10.81
C GLY A 388 -0.42 -5.22 11.61
N ALA A 389 0.68 -4.80 10.98
CA ALA A 389 1.98 -4.69 11.65
C ALA A 389 1.96 -3.66 12.79
N MET A 390 1.24 -2.54 12.63
CA MET A 390 1.06 -1.55 13.71
C MET A 390 0.37 -2.14 14.94
N VAL A 391 -0.59 -3.06 14.76
CA VAL A 391 -1.24 -3.76 15.87
C VAL A 391 -0.22 -4.67 16.59
N CYS A 392 0.66 -5.36 15.86
CA CYS A 392 1.72 -6.17 16.47
C CYS A 392 2.70 -5.31 17.29
N VAL A 393 3.12 -4.16 16.76
CA VAL A 393 3.96 -3.19 17.49
C VAL A 393 3.27 -2.71 18.77
N GLN A 394 1.97 -2.43 18.70
CA GLN A 394 1.17 -2.08 19.88
C GLN A 394 1.12 -3.22 20.92
N MET A 395 0.99 -4.47 20.48
CA MET A 395 1.01 -5.64 21.38
C MET A 395 2.37 -5.81 22.07
N LEU A 396 3.47 -5.52 21.37
CA LEU A 396 4.81 -5.54 21.96
C LEU A 396 4.99 -4.44 23.02
N ALA A 397 4.51 -3.23 22.75
CA ALA A 397 4.52 -2.15 23.74
C ALA A 397 3.67 -2.50 24.98
N GLU A 398 2.50 -3.10 24.79
CA GLU A 398 1.67 -3.59 25.89
C GLU A 398 2.35 -4.70 26.70
N LEU A 399 3.14 -5.55 26.04
CA LEU A 399 3.91 -6.59 26.74
C LEU A 399 5.02 -5.98 27.63
N GLU A 400 5.69 -4.92 27.20
CA GLU A 400 6.62 -4.16 28.05
C GLU A 400 5.91 -3.48 29.23
N GLU A 401 4.71 -2.93 28.98
CA GLU A 401 3.88 -2.35 30.03
C GLU A 401 3.46 -3.40 31.06
N VAL A 402 3.23 -4.66 30.66
CA VAL A 402 2.99 -5.79 31.58
C VAL A 402 4.21 -6.07 32.45
N ILE A 403 5.42 -6.00 31.88
CA ILE A 403 6.68 -6.10 32.66
C ILE A 403 6.73 -4.98 33.70
N GLN A 404 6.47 -3.73 33.29
CA GLN A 404 6.42 -2.59 34.22
C GLN A 404 5.34 -2.74 35.29
N TYR A 405 4.17 -3.28 34.93
CA TYR A 405 3.06 -3.55 35.85
C TYR A 405 3.43 -4.55 36.97
N LYS A 406 4.20 -5.59 36.61
CA LYS A 406 4.71 -6.59 37.54
C LYS A 406 5.78 -6.01 38.47
N LEU A 407 6.70 -5.21 37.93
CA LEU A 407 7.83 -4.63 38.68
C LEU A 407 7.46 -3.43 39.56
N ILE A 408 6.57 -2.55 39.10
CA ILE A 408 6.31 -1.24 39.73
C ILE A 408 4.85 -1.17 40.20
N SER A 409 4.63 -1.30 41.50
CA SER A 409 3.29 -1.25 42.11
C SER A 409 2.57 0.10 41.92
N GLU A 410 3.31 1.21 41.89
CA GLU A 410 2.74 2.57 41.76
C GLU A 410 2.18 2.86 40.35
N ARG A 411 2.68 2.17 39.32
CA ARG A 411 2.24 2.36 37.92
C ARG A 411 1.02 1.54 37.54
N ARG A 412 0.54 0.65 38.41
CA ARG A 412 -0.55 -0.28 38.08
C ARG A 412 -1.85 0.39 37.68
N GLU A 413 -2.27 1.41 38.43
CA GLU A 413 -3.54 2.09 38.18
C GLU A 413 -3.49 2.99 36.93
N PRO A 414 -2.43 3.81 36.72
CA PRO A 414 -2.24 4.53 35.46
C PRO A 414 -2.20 3.60 34.24
N LEU A 415 -1.48 2.48 34.31
CA LEU A 415 -1.38 1.52 33.21
C LEU A 415 -2.75 0.90 32.86
N LYS A 416 -3.54 0.51 33.86
CA LYS A 416 -4.91 0.01 33.63
C LYS A 416 -5.79 1.04 32.93
N THR A 417 -5.71 2.32 33.32
CA THR A 417 -6.48 3.38 32.66
C THR A 417 -6.03 3.57 31.21
N MET A 418 -4.72 3.54 30.94
CA MET A 418 -4.20 3.63 29.58
C MET A 418 -4.63 2.44 28.71
N TRP A 419 -4.57 1.21 29.22
CA TRP A 419 -5.05 0.02 28.50
C TRP A 419 -6.55 0.07 28.21
N TRP A 420 -7.36 0.58 29.15
CA TRP A 420 -8.78 0.75 28.93
C TRP A 420 -9.08 1.74 27.79
N GLU A 421 -8.41 2.89 27.79
CA GLU A 421 -8.53 3.89 26.72
C GLU A 421 -8.01 3.37 25.37
N ALA A 422 -6.87 2.68 25.37
CA ALA A 422 -6.29 2.08 24.18
C ALA A 422 -7.20 1.00 23.57
N SER A 423 -7.74 0.09 24.39
CA SER A 423 -8.67 -0.95 23.93
C SER A 423 -10.00 -0.38 23.40
N SER A 424 -10.45 0.75 23.97
CA SER A 424 -11.67 1.43 23.52
C SER A 424 -11.50 2.01 22.11
N ARG A 425 -10.29 2.47 21.78
CA ARG A 425 -9.93 3.02 20.46
C ARG A 425 -9.65 1.94 19.40
N ARG A 426 -9.48 0.67 19.80
CA ARG A 426 -9.28 -0.44 18.85
C ARG A 426 -10.59 -0.78 18.09
N PRO A 427 -10.54 -0.90 16.74
CA PRO A 427 -11.64 -1.44 15.95
C PRO A 427 -12.05 -2.83 16.44
N ALA A 428 -13.35 -3.13 16.39
CA ALA A 428 -13.93 -4.36 16.95
C ALA A 428 -13.29 -5.67 16.42
N THR A 429 -12.71 -5.65 15.22
CA THR A 429 -11.96 -6.77 14.60
C THR A 429 -10.69 -7.14 15.38
N SER A 430 -10.00 -6.17 15.96
CA SER A 430 -8.78 -6.36 16.76
C SER A 430 -9.05 -6.60 18.27
N ARG A 431 -10.32 -6.56 18.70
CA ARG A 431 -10.71 -6.82 20.10
C ARG A 431 -10.72 -8.31 20.48
N ARG A 432 -10.53 -9.23 19.53
CA ARG A 432 -10.66 -10.67 19.78
C ARG A 432 -9.52 -11.27 20.61
N LEU A 433 -8.30 -10.73 20.50
CA LEU A 433 -7.17 -11.13 21.36
C LEU A 433 -7.18 -10.43 22.74
N ALA A 434 -7.77 -9.22 22.83
CA ALA A 434 -7.70 -8.39 24.03
C ALA A 434 -8.90 -8.53 24.98
N LYS A 435 -10.00 -9.17 24.56
CA LYS A 435 -11.22 -9.26 25.38
C LYS A 435 -11.14 -10.24 26.55
N ASP A 436 -10.22 -11.21 26.53
CA ASP A 436 -10.15 -12.23 27.59
C ASP A 436 -8.94 -12.14 28.53
N HIS A 437 -7.89 -11.38 28.21
CA HIS A 437 -6.60 -11.56 28.90
C HIS A 437 -5.79 -10.34 29.38
N PRO A 438 -6.36 -9.20 29.82
CA PRO A 438 -5.59 -8.29 30.67
C PRO A 438 -5.40 -8.85 32.10
N GLY A 439 -6.23 -9.82 32.52
CA GLY A 439 -6.21 -10.39 33.87
C GLY A 439 -5.38 -11.66 34.06
N ALA A 440 -5.10 -12.42 32.99
CA ALA A 440 -4.43 -13.72 33.10
C ALA A 440 -2.93 -13.61 33.39
N LEU A 441 -2.25 -12.60 32.84
CA LEU A 441 -0.84 -12.34 33.10
C LEU A 441 -0.59 -11.57 34.42
N ALA A 442 -1.62 -10.93 34.97
CA ALA A 442 -1.53 -10.08 36.15
C ALA A 442 -1.90 -10.77 37.48
N GLY A 443 -2.23 -12.07 37.48
CA GLY A 443 -2.43 -12.84 38.70
C GLY A 443 -3.45 -12.23 39.67
N GLY A 444 -4.64 -11.88 39.18
CA GLY A 444 -5.74 -11.39 40.01
C GLY A 444 -6.88 -12.38 40.08
N LYS A 445 -6.91 -13.26 41.08
CA LYS A 445 -8.13 -14.03 41.42
C LYS A 445 -9.21 -13.05 41.86
N THR A 446 -10.17 -12.75 40.99
CA THR A 446 -11.49 -12.27 41.39
C THR A 446 -12.55 -13.21 40.84
N ARG A 447 -12.84 -14.26 41.61
CA ARG A 447 -14.14 -14.94 41.58
C ARG A 447 -15.18 -13.91 42.02
N THR A 448 -15.94 -13.36 41.09
CA THR A 448 -17.25 -12.77 41.40
C THR A 448 -18.32 -13.79 41.04
N THR A 449 -18.65 -14.62 42.04
CA THR A 449 -19.93 -15.31 42.15
C THR A 449 -21.07 -14.32 41.99
N THR A 450 -21.87 -14.51 40.94
CA THR A 450 -23.16 -13.84 40.77
C THR A 450 -24.14 -14.36 41.82
N TYR A 451 -24.33 -13.59 42.88
CA TYR A 451 -25.51 -13.70 43.75
C TYR A 451 -26.66 -12.93 43.09
N THR A 452 -27.70 -13.65 42.69
CA THR A 452 -29.03 -13.10 42.38
C THR A 452 -29.76 -12.76 43.68
N PRO A 453 -30.50 -11.64 43.75
CA PRO A 453 -31.56 -11.50 44.73
C PRO A 453 -32.95 -11.50 44.06
N GLY A 454 -33.81 -12.36 44.62
CA GLY A 454 -35.26 -12.22 44.88
C GLY A 454 -36.12 -11.40 43.93
#